data_AF-A0A328SHF2-F1
#
_entry.id   AF-A0A328SHF2-F1
#
_cell.length_a   1.000
_cell.length_b   1.000
_cell.length_c   1.000
_cell.angle_alpha   90.00
_cell.angle_beta   90.00
_cell.angle_gamma   90.00
#
_symmetry.space_group_name_H-M   'P 1'
#
loop_
_entity.id
_entity.type
_entity.pdbx_description
1 polymer ?
#
loop_
_entity_poly.entity_id
_entity_poly.type
_entity_poly.pdbx_seq_one_letter_code
_entity_poly.pdbx_strand_id
1 'polypeptide(L)' 'MKPYVILIGSASGIGKSTIASEISNKLGIKYLIESDFIREIVRGIIGKDYAPALHSSSYNAYS' A
#
# COMPACT_ATOMS: atom_id res chain seq x y z
N MET A 1 22.23 11.42 -3.44
CA MET A 1 21.74 10.01 -3.43
C MET A 1 20.29 10.03 -3.87
N LYS A 2 19.87 9.20 -4.83
CA LYS A 2 18.49 9.19 -5.35
C LYS A 2 17.72 8.06 -4.64
N PRO A 3 16.60 8.34 -3.96
CA PRO A 3 15.82 7.29 -3.30
C PRO A 3 15.22 6.34 -4.35
N TYR A 4 15.23 5.05 -4.04
CA TYR A 4 14.59 4.01 -4.86
C TYR A 4 13.25 3.64 -4.24
N VAL A 5 12.22 3.51 -5.09
CA VAL A 5 10.90 3.03 -4.70
C VAL A 5 10.66 1.71 -5.44
N ILE A 6 10.34 0.66 -4.69
CA ILE A 6 10.04 -0.66 -5.23
C ILE A 6 8.54 -0.91 -5.01
N LEU A 7 7.79 -1.02 -6.10
CA LEU A 7 6.36 -1.35 -6.06
C LEU A 7 6.18 -2.84 -6.35
N ILE A 8 5.56 -3.57 -5.43
CA ILE A 8 5.28 -5.00 -5.57
C ILE A 8 3.77 -5.21 -5.62
N GLY A 9 3.27 -5.65 -6.78
CA GLY A 9 1.86 -5.99 -7.01
C GLY A 9 1.65 -7.49 -7.12
N SER A 10 0.49 -7.99 -6.64
CA SER A 10 0.05 -9.36 -6.89
C SER A 10 -1.40 -9.62 -6.43
N ALA A 11 -1.89 -10.84 -6.68
CA ALA A 11 -3.16 -11.34 -6.13
C ALA A 11 -3.05 -11.69 -4.63
N SER A 12 -4.20 -11.81 -3.95
CA SER A 12 -4.22 -12.18 -2.53
C SER A 12 -3.75 -13.62 -2.31
N GLY A 13 -3.02 -13.87 -1.21
CA GLY A 13 -2.62 -15.21 -0.79
C GLY A 13 -1.41 -15.84 -1.51
N ILE A 14 -0.78 -15.14 -2.45
CA ILE A 14 0.33 -15.70 -3.25
C ILE A 14 1.73 -15.54 -2.62
N GLY A 15 1.84 -14.86 -1.47
CA GLY A 15 3.13 -14.62 -0.80
C GLY A 15 3.79 -13.27 -1.10
N LYS A 16 3.06 -12.28 -1.63
CA LYS A 16 3.55 -10.90 -1.88
C LYS A 16 4.30 -10.33 -0.69
N SER A 17 3.69 -10.35 0.50
CA SER A 17 4.24 -9.74 1.71
C SER A 17 5.48 -10.46 2.21
N THR A 18 5.54 -11.78 2.02
CA THR A 18 6.72 -12.59 2.31
C THR A 18 7.92 -12.14 1.48
N ILE A 19 7.74 -12.04 0.15
CA ILE A 19 8.81 -11.60 -0.76
C ILE A 19 9.20 -10.14 -0.50
N ALA A 20 8.23 -9.26 -0.25
CA ALA A 20 8.50 -7.86 0.06
C ALA A 20 9.37 -7.70 1.32
N SER A 21 9.06 -8.47 2.37
CA SER A 21 9.85 -8.50 3.61
C SER A 21 11.28 -9.01 3.36
N GLU A 22 11.43 -10.09 2.61
CA GLU A 22 12.74 -10.67 2.35
C GLU A 22 13.62 -9.78 1.46
N ILE A 23 13.03 -9.12 0.45
CA ILE A 23 13.71 -8.12 -0.37
C ILE A 23 14.14 -6.92 0.49
N SER A 24 13.26 -6.42 1.36
CA SER A 24 13.56 -5.31 2.25
C SER A 24 14.76 -5.61 3.14
N ASN A 25 14.80 -6.81 3.72
CA ASN A 25 15.92 -7.27 4.54
C ASN A 25 17.22 -7.38 3.73
N LYS A 26 17.19 -7.98 2.53
CA LYS A 26 18.38 -8.15 1.68
C LYS A 26 18.94 -6.82 1.18
N LEU A 27 18.09 -5.83 0.92
CA LEU A 27 18.49 -4.51 0.40
C LEU A 27 18.73 -3.47 1.52
N GLY A 28 18.56 -3.84 2.79
CA GLY A 28 18.67 -2.89 3.91
C GLY A 28 17.66 -1.75 3.84
N ILE A 29 16.48 -2.00 3.24
CA ILE A 29 15.42 -1.00 3.13
C ILE A 29 14.78 -0.84 4.50
N LYS A 30 14.91 0.36 5.06
CA LYS A 30 14.38 0.71 6.39
C LYS A 30 12.86 0.80 6.44
N TYR A 31 12.22 1.13 5.33
CA TYR A 31 10.79 1.43 5.26
C TYR A 31 10.09 0.48 4.29
N LEU A 32 9.29 -0.43 4.85
CA LEU A 32 8.36 -1.30 4.13
C LEU A 32 6.94 -0.92 4.54
N ILE A 33 6.13 -0.48 3.57
CA ILE A 33 4.75 -0.03 3.83
C ILE A 33 3.80 -0.84 2.98
N GLU A 34 2.84 -1.51 3.62
CA GLU A 34 1.80 -2.25 2.93
C GLU A 34 0.58 -1.37 2.62
N SER A 35 -0.11 -1.68 1.52
CA SER A 35 -1.33 -0.98 1.12
C SER A 35 -2.44 -1.08 2.17
N ASP A 36 -2.54 -2.23 2.86
CA ASP A 36 -3.58 -2.45 3.87
C ASP A 36 -3.33 -1.63 5.13
N PHE A 37 -2.06 -1.50 5.54
CA PHE A 37 -1.66 -0.61 6.62
C PHE A 37 -2.03 0.86 6.33
N ILE A 38 -1.78 1.34 5.10
CA ILE A 38 -2.20 2.69 4.69
C ILE A 38 -3.73 2.82 4.78
N ARG A 39 -4.49 1.82 4.31
CA ARG A 39 -5.96 1.84 4.36
C ARG A 39 -6.50 1.89 5.79
N GLU A 40 -5.90 1.15 6.73
CA GLU A 40 -6.31 1.17 8.13
C GLU A 40 -6.00 2.50 8.81
N ILE A 41 -4.78 3.03 8.62
CA ILE A 41 -4.36 4.34 9.12
C ILE A 41 -5.31 5.44 8.63
N VAL A 42 -5.61 5.44 7.33
CA VAL A 42 -6.52 6.39 6.72
C VAL A 42 -7.93 6.27 7.33
N ARG A 43 -8.47 5.06 7.50
CA ARG A 43 -9.81 4.85 8.09
C ARG A 43 -9.90 5.37 9.53
N GLY A 44 -8.80 5.31 10.29
CA GLY A 44 -8.76 5.78 11.68
C GLY A 44 -8.50 7.27 11.85
N ILE A 45 -7.74 7.89 10.94
CA ILE A 45 -7.30 9.29 11.06
C ILE A 45 -8.22 10.25 10.31
N ILE A 46 -8.77 9.81 9.18
CA ILE A 46 -9.60 10.66 8.32
C ILE A 46 -11.06 10.45 8.69
N GLY A 47 -11.62 11.39 9.47
CA GLY A 47 -13.07 11.59 9.47
C GLY A 47 -13.54 11.79 8.03
N LYS A 48 -14.75 11.29 7.70
CA LYS A 48 -15.37 11.11 6.37
C LYS A 48 -15.11 12.23 5.33
N ASP A 49 -14.75 13.43 5.77
CA ASP A 49 -14.62 14.65 4.98
C ASP A 49 -13.22 14.90 4.39
N TYR A 50 -12.17 14.16 4.77
CA TYR A 50 -10.78 14.52 4.42
C TYR A 50 -10.09 13.66 3.33
N ALA A 51 -10.76 12.65 2.75
CA ALA A 51 -10.20 11.88 1.63
C ALA A 51 -11.27 11.29 0.67
N PRO A 52 -11.84 12.09 -0.25
CA PRO A 52 -12.84 11.62 -1.22
C PRO A 52 -12.30 10.51 -2.13
N ALA A 53 -11.02 10.55 -2.49
CA ALA A 53 -10.37 9.58 -3.38
C ALA A 53 -10.18 8.17 -2.76
N LEU A 54 -10.31 8.04 -1.44
CA LEU A 54 -10.27 6.77 -0.72
C LEU A 54 -11.67 6.14 -0.54
N HIS A 55 -12.73 6.89 -0.85
CA HIS A 55 -14.13 6.44 -0.81
C HIS A 55 -14.72 6.11 -2.19
N SER A 56 -14.07 6.48 -3.29
CA SER A 56 -14.49 6.04 -4.63
C SER A 56 -13.96 4.64 -4.91
N SER A 57 -14.84 3.64 -4.87
CA SER A 57 -14.57 2.34 -5.46
C SER A 57 -14.17 2.51 -6.93
N SER A 58 -13.06 1.89 -7.35
CA SER A 58 -12.67 1.80 -8.77
C SER A 58 -13.73 1.13 -9.65
N TYR A 59 -14.79 0.58 -9.05
CA TYR A 59 -15.95 0.01 -9.72
C TYR A 59 -16.89 1.07 -10.35
N ASN A 60 -16.86 2.33 -9.91
CA ASN A 60 -17.71 3.40 -10.47
C ASN A 60 -16.99 4.30 -11.50
N ALA A 61 -15.77 3.95 -11.93
CA ALA A 61 -15.02 4.74 -12.92
C ALA A 61 -15.49 4.53 -14.39
N TYR A 62 -16.58 3.77 -14.60
CA TYR A 62 -17.24 3.59 -15.89
C TYR A 62 -18.76 3.71 -15.74
N SER A 63 -19.26 4.95 -15.72
CA SER A 63 -20.56 5.36 -16.27
C SER A 63 -20.51 6.85 -16.58
#